data_AF-A0A7H4PCR1-F1
#
_entry.id   AF-A0A7H4PCR1-F1
#
_cell.length_a   1.000
_cell.length_b   1.000
_cell.length_c   1.000
_cell.angle_alpha   90.00
_cell.angle_beta   90.00
_cell.angle_gamma   90.00
#
_symmetry.space_group_name_H-M   'P 1'
#
loop_
_entity.id
_entity.type
_entity.pdbx_description
1 polymer ?
#
loop_
_entity_poly.entity_id
_entity_poly.type
_entity_poly.pdbx_seq_one_letter_code
_entity_poly.pdbx_strand_id
1 'polypeptide(L)'
;MNHAITMGIFWHLIGAASAACFYAPFKKVKHWSWETMWSIGGIVSWLILPWAISAMLLPDFWAYYGSFNASTLLPVFLFRRHVGYR
;
A
#
# COMPACT_ATOMS: atom_id res chain seq x y z
N MET A 1 10.09 -0.14 -32.19
CA MET A 1 10.07 0.60 -30.90
C MET A 1 10.59 -0.33 -29.81
N ASN A 2 11.46 0.14 -28.92
CA ASN A 2 12.08 -0.71 -27.90
C ASN A 2 11.01 -1.28 -26.95
N HIS A 3 11.00 -2.60 -26.72
CA HIS A 3 10.02 -3.27 -25.85
C HIS A 3 9.95 -2.67 -24.45
N ALA A 4 11.10 -2.21 -23.92
CA ALA A 4 11.18 -1.54 -22.63
C ALA A 4 10.37 -0.23 -22.58
N ILE A 5 10.35 0.54 -23.67
CA ILE A 5 9.62 1.82 -23.75
C ILE A 5 8.10 1.54 -23.77
N THR A 6 7.65 0.60 -24.60
CA THR A 6 6.23 0.25 -24.69
C THR A 6 5.71 -0.33 -23.36
N MET A 7 6.47 -1.23 -22.73
CA MET A 7 6.11 -1.76 -21.40
C MET A 7 6.12 -0.67 -20.33
N GLY A 8 7.10 0.25 -20.37
CA GLY A 8 7.15 1.39 -19.45
C GLY A 8 5.90 2.26 -19.54
N ILE A 9 5.49 2.64 -20.76
CA ILE A 9 4.25 3.42 -20.98
C ILE A 9 3.02 2.65 -20.49
N PHE A 10 2.94 1.35 -20.80
CA PHE A 10 1.83 0.50 -20.40
C PHE A 10 1.68 0.40 -18.87
N TRP A 11 2.78 0.09 -18.16
CA TRP A 11 2.77 0.03 -16.70
C TRP A 11 2.47 1.39 -16.06
N HIS A 12 2.97 2.48 -16.66
CA HIS A 12 2.68 3.83 -16.18
C HIS A 12 1.19 4.19 -16.32
N LEU A 13 0.56 3.81 -17.43
CA LEU A 13 -0.89 3.99 -17.65
C LEU A 13 -1.71 3.23 -16.62
N ILE A 14 -1.37 1.97 -16.33
CA ILE A 14 -2.06 1.16 -15.31
C ILE A 14 -1.92 1.81 -13.94
N GLY A 15 -0.70 2.26 -13.57
CA GLY A 15 -0.46 2.94 -12.31
C GLY A 15 -1.25 4.25 -12.19
N ALA A 16 -1.21 5.10 -13.22
CA ALA A 16 -1.94 6.37 -13.26
C ALA A 16 -3.46 6.18 -13.20
N ALA A 17 -4.00 5.21 -13.94
CA ALA A 17 -5.42 4.87 -13.90
C ALA A 17 -5.84 4.36 -12.51
N SER A 18 -5.03 3.49 -11.89
CA SER A 18 -5.30 2.96 -10.55
C SER A 18 -5.32 4.07 -9.49
N ALA A 19 -4.35 4.99 -9.54
CA ALA A 19 -4.33 6.16 -8.67
C ALA A 19 -5.56 7.06 -8.89
N ALA A 20 -5.94 7.34 -10.15
CA ALA A 20 -7.13 8.13 -10.45
C ALA A 20 -8.42 7.48 -9.91
N CYS A 21 -8.55 6.16 -10.03
CA CYS A 21 -9.67 5.40 -9.47
C CYS A 21 -9.70 5.46 -7.93
N PHE A 22 -8.53 5.45 -7.28
CA PHE A 22 -8.44 5.58 -5.82
C PHE A 22 -8.96 6.93 -5.31
N TYR A 23 -8.70 8.03 -6.04
CA TYR A 23 -9.17 9.38 -5.67
C TYR A 23 -10.60 9.69 -6.16
N ALA A 24 -11.16 8.91 -7.08
CA ALA A 24 -12.49 9.16 -7.64
C ALA A 24 -13.64 9.21 -6.60
N PRO A 25 -13.67 8.34 -5.56
CA PRO A 25 -14.68 8.40 -4.50
C PRO A 25 -14.66 9.70 -3.70
N PHE A 26 -13.50 10.32 -3.53
CA PHE A 26 -13.39 11.58 -2.76
C PHE A 26 -14.12 12.74 -3.44
N LYS A 27 -14.29 12.70 -4.77
CA LYS A 27 -15.12 13.69 -5.48
C LYS A 27 -16.62 13.57 -5.18
N LYS A 28 -17.07 12.40 -4.69
CA LYS A 28 -18.48 12.15 -4.35
C LYS A 28 -18.82 12.57 -2.91
N VAL A 29 -17.86 12.58 -2.00
CA VAL A 29 -18.08 12.97 -0.59
C VAL A 29 -17.86 14.48 -0.43
N LYS A 30 -18.92 15.27 -0.63
CA LYS A 30 -18.84 16.75 -0.62
C LYS A 30 -18.85 17.40 0.76
N HIS A 31 -19.23 16.64 1.80
CA HIS A 31 -19.41 17.16 3.16
C HIS A 31 -18.31 16.72 4.13
N TRP A 32 -17.27 16.07 3.64
CA TRP A 32 -16.17 15.63 4.50
C TRP A 32 -15.16 16.76 4.69
N SER A 33 -14.63 16.88 5.90
CA SER A 33 -13.46 17.73 6.11
C SER A 33 -12.26 17.15 5.37
N TRP A 34 -11.30 18.01 5.08
CA TRP A 34 -10.03 17.60 4.48
C TRP A 34 -9.34 16.52 5.33
N GLU A 35 -9.30 16.66 6.66
CA GLU A 35 -8.69 15.67 7.54
C GLU A 35 -9.38 14.31 7.41
N THR A 36 -10.71 14.28 7.37
CA THR A 36 -11.49 13.05 7.27
C THR A 36 -11.19 12.30 5.96
N MET A 37 -11.10 13.03 4.83
CA MET A 37 -10.75 12.44 3.54
C MET A 37 -9.36 11.79 3.56
N TRP A 38 -8.35 12.48 4.08
CA TRP A 38 -6.98 11.94 4.11
C TRP A 38 -6.79 10.86 5.15
N SER A 39 -7.44 10.94 6.31
CA SER A 39 -7.39 9.89 7.32
C SER A 39 -7.98 8.59 6.79
N ILE A 40 -9.17 8.63 6.19
CA ILE A 40 -9.81 7.44 5.63
C ILE A 40 -9.02 6.92 4.44
N GLY A 41 -8.58 7.80 3.54
CA GLY A 41 -7.71 7.43 2.41
C GLY A 41 -6.41 6.76 2.86
N GLY A 42 -5.74 7.32 3.87
CA GLY A 42 -4.51 6.77 4.45
C GLY A 42 -4.74 5.40 5.08
N ILE A 43 -5.78 5.24 5.90
CA ILE A 43 -6.10 3.95 6.53
C ILE A 43 -6.39 2.88 5.47
N VAL A 44 -7.22 3.21 4.47
CA VAL A 44 -7.56 2.26 3.40
C VAL A 44 -6.32 1.92 2.59
N SER A 45 -5.51 2.90 2.19
CA SER A 45 -4.33 2.67 1.34
C SER A 45 -3.18 1.96 2.06
N TRP A 46 -2.96 2.24 3.33
CA TRP A 46 -1.78 1.76 4.05
C TRP A 46 -2.04 0.52 4.89
N LEU A 47 -3.28 0.30 5.35
CA LEU A 47 -3.61 -0.84 6.21
C LEU A 47 -4.53 -1.82 5.50
N ILE A 48 -5.69 -1.35 5.02
CA ILE A 48 -6.73 -2.25 4.50
C ILE A 48 -6.30 -2.88 3.17
N LEU A 49 -5.79 -2.07 2.23
CA LEU A 49 -5.43 -2.57 0.90
C LEU A 49 -4.28 -3.59 0.96
N PRO A 50 -3.15 -3.32 1.64
CA PRO A 50 -2.07 -4.30 1.75
C PRO A 50 -2.51 -5.57 2.47
N TRP A 51 -3.32 -5.44 3.53
CA TRP A 51 -3.88 -6.57 4.26
C TRP A 51 -4.80 -7.43 3.38
N ALA A 52 -5.73 -6.81 2.66
CA ALA A 52 -6.67 -7.49 1.78
C ALA A 52 -5.97 -8.18 0.60
N ILE A 53 -4.99 -7.51 -0.01
CA ILE A 53 -4.17 -8.08 -1.10
C ILE A 53 -3.38 -9.28 -0.59
N SER A 54 -2.73 -9.17 0.57
CA SER A 54 -2.05 -10.29 1.21
C SER A 54 -3.00 -11.45 1.49
N ALA A 55 -4.20 -11.18 2.01
CA ALA A 55 -5.22 -12.22 2.26
C ALA A 55 -5.70 -12.92 0.99
N MET A 56 -5.72 -12.21 -0.14
CA MET A 56 -6.14 -12.76 -1.43
C MET A 56 -5.03 -13.55 -2.14
N LEU A 57 -3.76 -13.13 -1.98
CA LEU A 57 -2.62 -13.70 -2.70
C LEU A 57 -1.88 -14.78 -1.91
N LEU A 58 -1.89 -14.73 -0.58
CA LEU A 58 -1.19 -15.70 0.26
C LEU A 58 -2.02 -16.97 0.43
N PRO A 59 -1.43 -18.16 0.22
CA PRO A 59 -2.12 -19.43 0.42
C PRO A 59 -2.43 -19.70 1.91
N ASP A 60 -1.58 -19.22 2.82
CA ASP A 60 -1.80 -19.28 4.26
C ASP A 60 -1.42 -17.95 4.91
N PHE A 61 -2.41 -17.07 4.98
CA PHE A 61 -2.26 -15.70 5.48
C PHE A 61 -1.73 -15.66 6.92
N TRP A 62 -2.31 -16.48 7.80
CA TRP A 62 -1.97 -16.45 9.23
C TRP A 62 -0.59 -17.04 9.50
N ALA A 63 -0.21 -18.14 8.84
CA ALA A 63 1.12 -18.70 8.94
C ALA A 63 2.20 -17.72 8.45
N TYR A 64 1.92 -16.98 7.36
CA TYR A 64 2.84 -15.97 6.84
C TYR A 64 3.15 -14.88 7.87
N TYR A 65 2.11 -14.23 8.44
CA TYR A 65 2.33 -13.20 9.46
C TYR A 65 2.87 -13.76 10.79
N GLY A 66 2.53 -15.00 11.13
CA GLY A 66 3.07 -15.69 12.31
C GLY A 66 4.55 -16.08 12.18
N SER A 67 5.10 -16.13 10.96
CA SER A 67 6.50 -16.50 10.72
C SER A 67 7.52 -15.40 11.08
N PHE A 68 7.05 -14.16 11.26
CA PHE A 68 7.94 -13.03 11.51
C PHE A 68 8.47 -13.00 12.95
N ASN A 69 9.79 -12.89 13.10
CA ASN A 69 10.41 -12.77 14.42
C ASN A 69 10.18 -11.37 15.03
N ALA A 70 9.78 -11.33 16.31
CA ALA A 70 9.55 -10.09 17.04
C ALA A 70 10.77 -9.15 17.05
N SER A 71 12.00 -9.69 17.10
CA SER A 71 13.25 -8.90 17.05
C SER A 71 13.45 -8.15 15.72
N THR A 72 12.82 -8.61 14.64
CA THR A 72 12.84 -7.94 13.33
C THR A 72 11.70 -6.93 13.21
N LEU A 73 10.52 -7.25 13.75
CA LEU A 73 9.33 -6.40 13.67
C LEU A 73 9.37 -5.21 14.64
N LEU A 74 9.78 -5.43 15.89
CA LEU A 74 9.80 -4.39 16.94
C LEU A 74 10.58 -3.15 16.52
N PRO A 75 11.80 -3.26 15.95
CA PRO A 75 12.51 -2.11 15.43
C PRO A 75 11.69 -1.40 14.37
N VAL A 76 11.12 -2.09 13.37
CA VAL A 76 10.37 -1.46 12.27
C VAL A 76 9.16 -0.66 12.77
N PHE A 77 8.47 -1.13 13.81
CA PHE A 77 7.30 -0.44 14.38
C PHE A 77 7.66 0.69 15.35
N LEU A 78 8.71 0.53 16.16
CA LEU A 78 9.11 1.52 17.16
C LEU A 78 10.11 2.56 16.62
N PHE A 79 10.90 2.19 15.60
CA PHE A 79 11.96 2.98 15.01
C PHE A 79 12.00 2.80 13.48
N ARG A 80 12.06 3.90 12.71
CA ARG A 80 12.54 3.78 11.32
C ARG A 80 13.97 3.23 11.41
N ARG A 81 14.18 1.98 10.99
CA ARG A 81 15.41 1.19 11.19
C ARG A 81 16.68 2.03 11.00
N HIS A 82 17.32 2.39 12.11
CA HIS A 82 18.76 2.66 12.17
C HIS A 82 19.41 1.33 12.51
N VAL A 83 19.57 0.46 11.51
CA VAL A 83 20.53 -0.64 11.65
C VAL A 83 21.89 -0.06 11.30
N GLY A 84 22.65 0.22 12.35
CA GLY A 84 24.10 0.29 12.26
C GLY A 84 24.56 -1.09 11.76
N TYR A 85 25.00 -1.13 10.52
CA TYR A 85 25.81 -2.22 10.02
C TYR A 85 27.16 -2.16 10.76
N ARG A 86 27.39 -3.14 11.63
CA ARG A 86 28.63 -3.90 11.59
C ARG A 86 28.30 -5.24 10.98
#